data_AF-A0A6P2RC80-F1
#
_entry.id   AF-A0A6P2RC80-F1
#
_cell.length_a   1.000
_cell.length_b   1.000
_cell.length_c   1.000
_cell.angle_alpha   90.00
_cell.angle_beta   90.00
_cell.angle_gamma   90.00
#
_symmetry.space_group_name_H-M   'P 1'
#
loop_
_entity.id
_entity.type
_entity.pdbx_description
1 polymer ?
#
loop_
_entity_poly.entity_id
_entity_poly.type
_entity_poly.pdbx_seq_one_letter_code
_entity_poly.pdbx_strand_id
1 'polypeptide(L)'
;MFGGSNHSQLEACFRAAQASFPNLYPDYAPRIERHIRQLVPLKLATVATIGDGALETAGNLVEAVAATTREFNELGAADMMAGMLAQATRKAGMFERWFGATTGHIDYRAAIGALKQSLGFFPRRTEDLAAKVRHAEENLVVVLAALSAVSDVVRAPDDAGVERTLFDRRNIVGQAVQQIRMQPAQLRGLDERVTDLLSRADHLMNVVLPAALAARPQR
;
A
#
# COMPACT_ATOMS: atom_id res chain seq x y z
N MET A 1 12.71 -45.91 10.92
CA MET A 1 12.92 -45.32 12.26
C MET A 1 12.96 -43.80 12.11
N PHE A 2 11.81 -43.12 12.20
CA PHE A 2 11.73 -41.66 12.29
C PHE A 2 10.83 -41.39 13.49
N GLY A 3 11.29 -40.70 14.54
CA GLY A 3 10.38 -40.43 15.65
C GLY A 3 10.90 -39.60 16.81
N GLY A 4 12.18 -39.74 17.21
CA GLY A 4 12.68 -39.08 18.43
C GLY A 4 13.24 -37.67 18.22
N SER A 5 14.22 -37.53 17.34
CA SER A 5 14.99 -36.28 17.16
C SER A 5 14.20 -35.16 16.49
N ASN A 6 13.39 -35.49 15.47
CA ASN A 6 12.54 -34.49 14.81
C ASN A 6 11.49 -33.94 15.77
N HIS A 7 11.00 -34.76 16.71
CA HIS A 7 10.00 -34.32 17.67
C HIS A 7 10.58 -33.31 18.67
N SER A 8 11.76 -33.57 19.22
CA SER A 8 12.43 -32.63 20.13
C SER A 8 12.85 -31.33 19.44
N GLN A 9 13.29 -31.39 18.18
CA GLN A 9 13.59 -30.20 17.38
C GLN A 9 12.36 -29.35 17.09
N LEU A 10 11.22 -29.99 16.76
CA LEU A 10 9.95 -29.29 16.54
C LEU A 10 9.50 -28.54 17.80
N GLU A 11 9.51 -29.20 18.95
CA GLU A 11 9.16 -28.57 20.23
C GLU A 11 10.09 -27.41 20.58
N ALA A 12 11.40 -27.56 20.33
CA ALA A 12 12.35 -26.48 20.52
C ALA A 12 12.06 -25.29 19.58
N CYS A 13 11.69 -25.54 18.31
CA CYS A 13 11.28 -24.49 17.39
C CYS A 13 9.98 -23.80 17.83
N PHE A 14 8.98 -24.54 18.33
CA PHE A 14 7.74 -23.94 18.84
C PHE A 14 8.02 -23.02 20.03
N ARG A 15 8.85 -23.46 20.98
CA ARG A 15 9.29 -22.61 22.10
C ARG A 15 10.07 -21.39 21.65
N ALA A 16 10.97 -21.54 20.68
CA ALA A 16 11.72 -20.42 20.12
C ALA A 16 10.79 -19.40 19.43
N ALA A 17 9.81 -19.87 18.65
CA ALA A 17 8.81 -19.00 18.03
C ALA A 17 7.96 -18.26 19.08
N GLN A 18 7.54 -18.94 20.14
CA GLN A 18 6.79 -18.33 21.24
C GLN A 18 7.62 -17.27 21.97
N ALA A 19 8.91 -17.53 22.21
CA ALA A 19 9.81 -16.62 22.90
C ALA A 19 10.18 -15.39 22.06
N SER A 20 10.45 -15.57 20.77
CA SER A 20 10.85 -14.50 19.85
C SER A 20 9.68 -13.64 19.36
N PHE A 21 8.46 -14.18 19.37
CA PHE A 21 7.26 -13.49 18.89
C PHE A 21 6.10 -13.57 19.90
N PRO A 22 6.27 -13.11 21.15
CA PRO A 22 5.31 -13.33 22.24
C PRO A 22 3.94 -12.68 21.99
N ASN A 23 3.89 -11.60 21.22
CA ASN A 23 2.65 -10.91 20.88
C ASN A 23 1.93 -11.52 19.67
N LEU A 24 2.66 -12.20 18.78
CA LEU A 24 2.11 -12.78 17.55
C LEU A 24 1.70 -14.25 17.78
N TYR A 25 2.49 -14.98 18.56
CA TYR A 25 2.32 -16.42 18.73
C TYR A 25 0.93 -16.81 19.25
N PRO A 26 0.31 -16.13 20.24
CA PRO A 26 -1.01 -16.51 20.74
C PRO A 26 -2.09 -16.55 19.66
N ASP A 27 -2.09 -15.56 18.75
CA ASP A 27 -3.13 -15.42 17.73
C ASP A 27 -2.85 -16.26 16.48
N TYR A 28 -1.58 -16.57 16.21
CA TYR A 28 -1.14 -17.19 14.96
C TYR A 28 -0.42 -18.54 15.11
N ALA A 29 -0.36 -19.10 16.32
CA ALA A 29 0.34 -20.35 16.62
C ALA A 29 0.05 -21.48 15.62
N PRO A 30 -1.21 -21.82 15.27
CA PRO A 30 -1.47 -22.92 14.34
C PRO A 30 -0.80 -22.72 12.96
N ARG A 31 -0.71 -21.47 12.50
CA ARG A 31 -0.13 -21.12 11.20
C ARG A 31 1.40 -21.10 11.27
N ILE A 32 1.98 -20.53 12.33
CA ILE A 32 3.43 -20.50 12.56
C ILE A 32 3.95 -21.93 12.68
N GLU A 33 3.31 -22.74 13.53
CA GLU A 33 3.72 -24.13 13.76
C GLU A 33 3.56 -24.99 12.50
N ARG A 34 2.55 -24.73 11.67
CA ARG A 34 2.42 -25.40 10.36
C ARG A 34 3.63 -25.14 9.48
N HIS A 35 4.13 -23.91 9.40
CA HIS A 35 5.35 -23.60 8.64
C HIS A 35 6.60 -24.22 9.26
N ILE A 36 6.71 -24.23 10.59
CA ILE A 36 7.81 -24.93 11.29
C ILE A 36 7.81 -26.42 10.93
N ARG A 37 6.64 -27.08 10.96
CA ARG A 37 6.49 -28.49 10.55
C ARG A 37 6.82 -28.76 9.09
N GLN A 38 6.64 -27.77 8.20
CA GLN A 38 7.06 -27.87 6.81
C GLN A 38 8.58 -27.77 6.67
N LEU A 39 9.21 -26.89 7.46
CA LEU A 39 10.64 -26.62 7.43
C LEU A 39 11.48 -27.72 8.08
N VAL A 40 10.93 -28.48 9.05
CA VAL A 40 11.67 -29.51 9.80
C VAL A 40 11.24 -30.92 9.38
N PRO A 41 12.17 -31.81 8.96
CA PRO A 41 13.62 -31.58 8.84
C PRO A 41 13.96 -30.68 7.64
N LEU A 42 15.08 -29.96 7.74
CA LEU A 42 15.53 -29.04 6.70
C LEU A 42 15.73 -29.77 5.37
N LYS A 43 15.08 -29.25 4.33
CA LYS A 43 15.23 -29.67 2.94
C LYS A 43 15.39 -28.43 2.08
N LEU A 44 16.44 -28.39 1.27
CA LEU A 44 16.77 -27.24 0.43
C LEU A 44 15.56 -26.77 -0.40
N ALA A 45 14.86 -27.69 -1.06
CA ALA A 45 13.69 -27.36 -1.88
C ALA A 45 12.58 -26.68 -1.06
N THR A 46 12.27 -27.16 0.15
CA THR A 46 11.25 -26.54 1.00
C THR A 46 11.69 -25.16 1.48
N VAL A 47 12.94 -25.03 1.93
CA VAL A 47 13.48 -23.77 2.43
C VAL A 47 13.53 -22.71 1.32
N ALA A 48 13.88 -23.11 0.10
CA ALA A 48 13.97 -22.20 -1.04
C ALA A 48 12.61 -21.57 -1.40
N THR A 49 11.51 -22.33 -1.28
CA THR A 49 10.18 -21.90 -1.76
C THR A 49 9.21 -21.48 -0.64
N ILE A 50 9.58 -21.65 0.63
CA ILE A 50 8.70 -21.35 1.76
C ILE A 50 8.28 -19.87 1.76
N GLY A 51 6.97 -19.63 1.68
CA GLY A 51 6.44 -18.27 1.65
C GLY A 51 6.50 -17.57 0.28
N ASP A 52 6.80 -18.27 -0.83
CA ASP A 52 6.77 -17.68 -2.18
C ASP A 52 5.44 -16.97 -2.45
N GLY A 53 4.31 -17.63 -2.18
CA GLY A 53 3.00 -17.01 -2.36
C GLY A 53 2.77 -15.78 -1.48
N ALA A 54 3.38 -15.71 -0.29
CA ALA A 54 3.30 -14.54 0.58
C ALA A 54 4.15 -13.38 0.03
N LEU A 55 5.35 -13.67 -0.48
CA LEU A 55 6.22 -12.70 -1.13
C LEU A 55 5.60 -12.15 -2.42
N GLU A 56 5.06 -13.02 -3.25
CA GLU A 56 4.36 -12.65 -4.49
C GLU A 56 3.16 -11.75 -4.21
N THR A 57 2.31 -12.14 -3.24
CA THR A 57 1.17 -11.32 -2.82
C THR A 57 1.62 -9.94 -2.33
N ALA A 58 2.68 -9.88 -1.53
CA ALA A 58 3.21 -8.62 -1.03
C ALA A 58 3.76 -7.73 -2.17
N GLY A 59 4.50 -8.31 -3.11
CA GLY A 59 5.01 -7.59 -4.28
C GLY A 59 3.89 -6.99 -5.14
N ASN A 60 2.87 -7.80 -5.45
CA ASN A 60 1.70 -7.35 -6.22
C ASN A 60 0.96 -6.21 -5.51
N LEU A 61 0.86 -6.24 -4.18
CA LEU A 61 0.20 -5.19 -3.42
C LEU A 61 1.02 -3.90 -3.36
N VAL A 62 2.34 -3.98 -3.21
CA VAL A 62 3.23 -2.81 -3.30
C VAL A 62 3.11 -2.15 -4.67
N GLU A 63 3.07 -2.94 -5.75
CA GLU A 63 2.84 -2.42 -7.09
C GLU A 63 1.45 -1.76 -7.23
N ALA A 64 0.40 -2.38 -6.68
CA ALA A 64 -0.94 -1.81 -6.69
C ALA A 64 -1.04 -0.47 -5.94
N VAL A 65 -0.31 -0.32 -4.82
CA VAL A 65 -0.23 0.96 -4.08
C VAL A 65 0.49 2.01 -4.92
N ALA A 66 1.60 1.66 -5.55
CA ALA A 66 2.34 2.54 -6.44
C ALA A 66 1.50 2.98 -7.65
N ALA A 67 0.76 2.05 -8.27
CA ALA A 67 -0.16 2.35 -9.37
C ALA A 67 -1.28 3.30 -8.93
N THR A 68 -1.91 3.04 -7.78
CA THR A 68 -2.98 3.90 -7.24
C THR A 68 -2.47 5.32 -6.94
N THR A 69 -1.24 5.44 -6.43
CA THR A 69 -0.61 6.74 -6.18
C THR A 69 -0.27 7.47 -7.49
N ARG A 70 0.20 6.74 -8.50
CA ARG A 70 0.46 7.29 -9.84
C ARG A 70 -0.82 7.82 -10.48
N GLU A 71 -1.88 7.01 -10.48
CA GLU A 71 -3.19 7.41 -11.01
C GLU A 71 -3.74 8.66 -10.32
N PHE A 72 -3.59 8.77 -8.99
CA PHE A 72 -3.97 9.99 -8.26
C PHE A 72 -3.17 11.21 -8.72
N ASN A 73 -1.86 11.08 -8.88
CA ASN A 73 -1.01 12.19 -9.32
C ASN A 73 -1.33 12.60 -10.77
N GLU A 74 -1.59 11.62 -11.64
CA GLU A 74 -1.97 11.83 -13.05
C GLU A 74 -3.32 12.54 -13.20
N LEU A 75 -4.21 12.43 -12.22
CA LEU A 75 -5.46 13.19 -12.20
C LEU A 75 -5.22 14.71 -12.23
N GLY A 76 -4.08 15.20 -11.73
CA GLY A 76 -3.71 16.62 -11.81
C GLY A 76 -4.72 17.57 -11.15
N ALA A 77 -5.46 17.10 -10.15
CA ALA A 77 -6.63 17.77 -9.59
C ALA A 77 -6.33 19.21 -9.11
N ALA A 78 -5.18 19.43 -8.48
CA ALA A 78 -4.75 20.75 -8.01
C ALA A 78 -4.53 21.72 -9.18
N ASP A 79 -3.83 21.27 -10.23
CA ASP A 79 -3.54 22.08 -11.42
C ASP A 79 -4.81 22.39 -12.23
N MET A 80 -5.73 21.42 -12.33
CA MET A 80 -7.04 21.63 -12.94
C MET A 80 -7.83 22.72 -12.21
N MET A 81 -7.88 22.67 -10.87
CA MET A 81 -8.55 23.69 -10.06
C MET A 81 -7.90 25.06 -10.20
N ALA A 82 -6.56 25.13 -10.18
CA ALA A 82 -5.82 26.37 -10.38
C ALA A 82 -6.07 26.97 -11.78
N GLY A 83 -6.10 26.15 -12.82
CA GLY A 83 -6.40 26.55 -14.19
C GLY A 83 -7.82 27.11 -14.34
N MET A 84 -8.81 26.45 -13.73
CA MET A 84 -10.20 26.94 -13.69
C MET A 84 -10.31 28.31 -13.02
N LEU A 85 -9.63 28.49 -11.88
CA LEU A 85 -9.60 29.78 -11.18
C LEU A 85 -8.91 30.88 -12.02
N ALA A 86 -7.78 30.56 -12.65
CA ALA A 86 -7.06 31.50 -13.51
C ALA A 86 -7.90 31.95 -14.73
N GLN A 87 -8.66 31.03 -15.34
CA GLN A 87 -9.59 31.36 -16.41
C GLN A 87 -10.77 32.23 -15.93
N ALA A 88 -11.35 31.91 -14.76
CA ALA A 88 -12.44 32.69 -14.20
C ALA A 88 -12.01 34.13 -13.85
N THR A 89 -10.81 34.30 -13.33
CA THR A 89 -10.24 35.60 -12.94
C THR A 89 -9.56 36.36 -14.08
N ARG A 90 -9.40 35.76 -15.27
CA ARG A 90 -8.80 36.42 -16.43
C ARG A 90 -9.60 37.67 -16.80
N LYS A 91 -8.93 38.83 -16.80
CA LYS A 91 -9.48 40.07 -17.37
C LYS A 91 -9.56 39.90 -18.89
N ALA A 92 -10.72 40.21 -19.48
CA ALA A 92 -10.91 40.17 -20.93
C ALA A 92 -9.83 40.99 -21.63
N GLY A 93 -9.08 40.36 -22.53
CA GLY A 93 -7.98 41.01 -23.25
C GLY A 93 -8.51 42.06 -24.24
N MET A 94 -7.68 43.05 -24.57
CA MET A 94 -8.03 44.10 -25.56
C MET A 94 -8.41 43.50 -26.93
N PHE A 95 -7.89 42.32 -27.28
CA PHE A 95 -8.20 41.56 -28.49
C PHE A 95 -9.58 40.87 -28.47
N GLU A 96 -10.04 40.38 -27.31
CA GLU A 96 -11.39 39.77 -27.16
C GLU A 96 -12.51 40.81 -27.29
N ARG A 97 -12.20 42.08 -27.00
CA ARG A 97 -13.12 43.21 -27.23
C ARG A 97 -13.35 43.50 -28.71
N TRP A 98 -12.43 43.10 -29.59
CA TRP A 98 -12.47 43.43 -31.01
C TRP A 98 -13.03 42.29 -31.88
N PHE A 99 -12.83 41.02 -31.48
CA PHE A 99 -13.22 39.86 -32.29
C PHE A 99 -14.47 39.11 -31.83
N GLY A 100 -15.29 39.66 -30.92
CA GLY A 100 -16.57 39.04 -30.52
C GLY A 100 -16.37 37.61 -30.00
N ALA A 101 -15.77 37.49 -28.81
CA ALA A 101 -15.30 36.22 -28.27
C ALA A 101 -16.36 35.11 -28.21
N THR A 102 -16.20 34.07 -29.03
CA THR A 102 -16.63 32.69 -28.71
C THR A 102 -15.63 32.08 -27.73
N THR A 103 -15.57 32.59 -26.50
CA THR A 103 -14.96 31.83 -25.40
C THR A 103 -15.92 30.71 -25.05
N GLY A 104 -15.57 29.46 -25.39
CA GLY A 104 -16.31 28.28 -24.96
C GLY A 104 -16.60 28.39 -23.47
N HIS A 105 -17.88 28.49 -23.10
CA HIS A 105 -18.31 28.47 -21.71
C HIS A 105 -17.92 27.11 -21.14
N ILE A 106 -16.78 27.04 -20.47
CA ILE A 106 -16.48 25.89 -19.62
C ILE A 106 -17.53 25.94 -18.52
N ASP A 107 -18.39 24.92 -18.47
CA ASP A 107 -19.27 24.72 -17.34
C ASP A 107 -18.42 24.30 -16.13
N TYR A 108 -17.93 25.30 -15.40
CA TYR A 108 -17.08 25.09 -14.23
C TYR A 108 -17.77 24.23 -13.17
N ARG A 109 -19.11 24.25 -13.08
CA ARG A 109 -19.85 23.41 -12.14
C ARG A 109 -19.80 21.95 -12.58
N ALA A 110 -19.99 21.68 -13.87
CA ALA A 110 -19.85 20.33 -14.41
C ALA A 110 -18.40 19.81 -14.29
N ALA A 111 -17.40 20.64 -14.60
CA ALA A 111 -15.99 20.27 -14.50
C ALA A 111 -15.56 19.98 -13.05
N ILE A 112 -15.94 20.81 -12.09
CA ILE A 112 -15.67 20.55 -10.66
C ILE A 112 -16.47 19.34 -10.17
N GLY A 113 -17.71 19.15 -10.63
CA GLY A 113 -18.51 17.97 -10.32
C GLY A 113 -17.83 16.67 -10.75
N ALA A 114 -17.33 16.62 -11.99
CA ALA A 114 -16.60 15.46 -12.51
C ALA A 114 -15.28 15.23 -11.75
N LEU A 115 -14.56 16.29 -11.39
CA LEU A 115 -13.35 16.20 -10.58
C LEU A 115 -13.64 15.62 -9.19
N LYS A 116 -14.67 16.13 -8.52
CA LYS A 116 -15.11 15.62 -7.21
C LYS A 116 -15.53 14.16 -7.28
N GLN A 117 -16.24 13.77 -8.33
CA GLN A 117 -16.61 12.37 -8.55
C GLN A 117 -15.37 11.49 -8.70
N SER A 118 -14.39 11.92 -9.51
CA SER A 118 -13.13 11.20 -9.71
C SER A 118 -12.33 11.05 -8.42
N LEU A 119 -12.21 12.12 -7.63
CA LEU A 119 -11.57 12.11 -6.32
C LEU A 119 -12.32 11.22 -5.31
N GLY A 120 -13.66 11.21 -5.36
CA GLY A 120 -14.52 10.45 -4.45
C GLY A 120 -14.37 8.92 -4.54
N PHE A 121 -13.73 8.38 -5.59
CA PHE A 121 -13.46 6.95 -5.71
C PHE A 121 -12.23 6.48 -4.92
N PHE A 122 -11.29 7.38 -4.62
CA PHE A 122 -10.03 7.02 -3.97
C PHE A 122 -10.19 6.48 -2.55
N PRO A 123 -10.96 7.11 -1.64
CA PRO A 123 -11.00 6.71 -0.22
C PRO A 123 -11.44 5.27 0.02
N ARG A 124 -12.42 4.78 -0.75
CA ARG A 124 -12.85 3.38 -0.65
C ARG A 124 -11.80 2.42 -1.21
N ARG A 125 -11.17 2.79 -2.33
CA ARG A 125 -10.14 1.97 -2.98
C ARG A 125 -8.89 1.84 -2.11
N THR A 126 -8.45 2.91 -1.49
CA THR A 126 -7.31 2.95 -0.57
C THR A 126 -7.59 2.18 0.72
N GLU A 127 -8.80 2.27 1.26
CA GLU A 127 -9.23 1.47 2.42
C GLU A 127 -9.20 -0.03 2.11
N ASP A 128 -9.81 -0.45 1.00
CA ASP A 128 -9.80 -1.84 0.53
C ASP A 128 -8.37 -2.35 0.31
N LEU A 129 -7.51 -1.52 -0.28
CA LEU A 129 -6.11 -1.86 -0.51
C LEU A 129 -5.31 -1.93 0.81
N ALA A 130 -5.56 -1.03 1.76
CA ALA A 130 -4.92 -1.04 3.07
C ALA A 130 -5.32 -2.29 3.89
N ALA A 131 -6.56 -2.77 3.76
CA ALA A 131 -6.99 -4.04 4.36
C ALA A 131 -6.21 -5.23 3.77
N LYS A 132 -6.06 -5.29 2.44
CA LYS A 132 -5.28 -6.35 1.76
C LYS A 132 -3.80 -6.31 2.16
N VAL A 133 -3.21 -5.12 2.25
CA VAL A 133 -1.84 -4.91 2.69
C VAL A 133 -1.63 -5.41 4.12
N ARG A 134 -2.52 -5.07 5.06
CA ARG A 134 -2.45 -5.57 6.44
C ARG A 134 -2.51 -7.10 6.50
N HIS A 135 -3.41 -7.70 5.73
CA HIS A 135 -3.51 -9.16 5.67
C HIS A 135 -2.25 -9.82 5.08
N ALA A 136 -1.65 -9.22 4.05
CA ALA A 136 -0.39 -9.70 3.48
C ALA A 136 0.80 -9.53 4.44
N GLU A 137 0.83 -8.45 5.22
CA GLU A 137 1.81 -8.27 6.30
C GLU A 137 1.70 -9.41 7.32
N GLU A 138 0.49 -9.71 7.81
CA GLU A 138 0.26 -10.83 8.74
C GLU A 138 0.81 -12.15 8.19
N ASN A 139 0.53 -12.44 6.92
CA ASN A 139 1.00 -13.65 6.25
C ASN A 139 2.53 -13.72 6.20
N LEU A 140 3.21 -12.63 5.86
CA LEU A 140 4.67 -12.55 5.84
C LEU A 140 5.27 -12.68 7.24
N VAL A 141 4.68 -12.02 8.24
CA VAL A 141 5.15 -12.05 9.62
C VAL A 141 5.04 -13.46 10.22
N VAL A 142 3.98 -14.19 9.89
CA VAL A 142 3.82 -15.62 10.26
C VAL A 142 4.93 -16.50 9.66
N VAL A 143 5.24 -16.30 8.37
CA VAL A 143 6.34 -17.04 7.72
C VAL A 143 7.69 -16.66 8.32
N LEU A 144 7.92 -15.37 8.58
CA LEU A 144 9.15 -14.86 9.21
C LEU A 144 9.35 -15.46 10.61
N ALA A 145 8.29 -15.60 11.40
CA ALA A 145 8.35 -16.19 12.73
C ALA A 145 8.81 -17.65 12.66
N ALA A 146 8.25 -18.43 11.73
CA ALA A 146 8.65 -19.81 11.52
C ALA A 146 10.12 -19.93 11.03
N LEU A 147 10.51 -19.13 10.04
CA LEU A 147 11.89 -19.09 9.53
C LEU A 147 12.89 -18.72 10.63
N SER A 148 12.56 -17.74 11.46
CA SER A 148 13.45 -17.30 12.55
C SER A 148 13.61 -18.39 13.59
N ALA A 149 12.51 -18.98 14.06
CA ALA A 149 12.55 -20.05 15.04
C ALA A 149 13.36 -21.27 14.58
N VAL A 150 13.18 -21.67 13.32
CA VAL A 150 13.95 -22.79 12.75
C VAL A 150 15.42 -22.41 12.57
N SER A 151 15.73 -21.19 12.14
CA SER A 151 17.11 -20.70 12.00
C SER A 151 17.85 -20.67 13.34
N ASP A 152 17.15 -20.36 14.42
CA ASP A 152 17.76 -20.24 15.74
C ASP A 152 18.05 -21.61 16.36
N VAL A 153 17.19 -22.61 16.09
CA VAL A 153 17.21 -23.93 16.74
C VAL A 153 17.90 -25.01 15.93
N VAL A 154 17.62 -25.10 14.63
CA VAL A 154 18.06 -26.22 13.80
C VAL A 154 19.44 -25.94 13.23
N ARG A 155 20.30 -26.95 13.30
CA ARG A 155 21.63 -26.97 12.67
C ARG A 155 21.68 -28.14 11.69
N ALA A 156 22.29 -27.91 10.55
CA ALA A 156 22.63 -28.89 9.52
C ALA A 156 24.15 -28.78 9.23
N PRO A 157 25.01 -29.23 10.16
CA PRO A 157 26.47 -29.10 10.04
C PRO A 157 27.03 -29.81 8.79
N ASP A 158 26.32 -30.83 8.29
CA ASP A 158 26.70 -31.59 7.10
C ASP A 158 26.18 -30.98 5.78
N ASP A 159 25.34 -29.93 5.86
CA ASP A 159 24.75 -29.24 4.70
C ASP A 159 24.72 -27.71 4.96
N ALA A 160 25.90 -27.08 4.85
CA ALA A 160 26.03 -25.63 4.99
C ALA A 160 25.22 -24.85 3.93
N GLY A 161 24.84 -25.49 2.81
CA GLY A 161 24.02 -24.90 1.76
C GLY A 161 22.57 -24.67 2.22
N VAL A 162 21.97 -25.66 2.90
CA VAL A 162 20.60 -25.50 3.42
C VAL A 162 20.52 -24.48 4.55
N GLU A 163 21.51 -24.42 5.45
CA GLU A 163 21.56 -23.40 6.50
C GLU A 163 21.65 -21.99 5.92
N ARG A 164 22.57 -21.79 4.96
CA ARG A 164 22.70 -20.49 4.30
C ARG A 164 21.41 -20.08 3.60
N THR A 165 20.78 -21.00 2.88
CA THR A 165 19.50 -20.75 2.20
C THR A 165 18.41 -20.37 3.19
N LEU A 166 18.37 -20.99 4.38
CA LEU A 166 17.42 -20.65 5.44
C LEU A 166 17.62 -19.22 5.94
N PHE A 167 18.87 -18.81 6.19
CA PHE A 167 19.19 -17.44 6.58
C PHE A 167 18.85 -16.42 5.49
N ASP A 168 19.21 -16.71 4.24
CA ASP A 168 18.88 -15.84 3.10
C ASP A 168 17.37 -15.69 2.95
N ARG A 169 16.62 -16.79 3.07
CA ARG A 169 15.16 -16.77 3.01
C ARG A 169 14.54 -15.96 4.15
N ARG A 170 15.03 -16.12 5.38
CA ARG A 170 14.60 -15.31 6.53
C ARG A 170 14.82 -13.82 6.25
N ASN A 171 15.96 -13.45 5.69
CA ASN A 171 16.30 -12.07 5.38
C ASN A 171 15.39 -11.49 4.28
N ILE A 172 15.13 -12.24 3.21
CA ILE A 172 14.23 -11.84 2.12
C ILE A 172 12.81 -11.57 2.66
N VAL A 173 12.26 -12.50 3.44
CA VAL A 173 10.94 -12.32 4.06
C VAL A 173 10.96 -11.15 5.05
N GLY A 174 12.03 -11.00 5.83
CA GLY A 174 12.21 -9.87 6.74
C GLY A 174 12.19 -8.52 6.03
N GLN A 175 12.86 -8.40 4.88
CA GLN A 175 12.82 -7.20 4.05
C GLN A 175 11.43 -6.94 3.48
N ALA A 176 10.74 -7.96 2.99
CA ALA A 176 9.37 -7.84 2.49
C ALA A 176 8.40 -7.36 3.59
N VAL A 177 8.54 -7.83 4.83
CA VAL A 177 7.78 -7.33 5.98
C VAL A 177 8.01 -5.83 6.20
N GLN A 178 9.27 -5.36 6.13
CA GLN A 178 9.55 -3.94 6.29
C GLN A 178 8.95 -3.10 5.15
N GLN A 179 9.03 -3.59 3.92
CA GLN A 179 8.47 -2.88 2.76
C GLN A 179 6.94 -2.77 2.83
N ILE A 180 6.25 -3.85 3.19
CA ILE A 180 4.78 -3.86 3.24
C ILE A 180 4.23 -3.02 4.39
N ARG A 181 4.94 -2.95 5.53
CA ARG A 181 4.57 -2.13 6.69
C ARG A 181 4.48 -0.65 6.42
N MET A 182 5.21 -0.15 5.42
CA MET A 182 5.19 1.26 5.06
C MET A 182 3.94 1.65 4.24
N GLN A 183 3.31 0.67 3.58
CA GLN A 183 2.23 0.93 2.62
C GLN A 183 0.95 1.51 3.25
N PRO A 184 0.46 1.07 4.43
CA PRO A 184 -0.73 1.64 5.03
C PRO A 184 -0.59 3.13 5.38
N ALA A 185 0.62 3.60 5.70
CA ALA A 185 0.87 5.01 5.94
C ALA A 185 0.81 5.82 4.63
N GLN A 186 1.31 5.28 3.52
CA GLN A 186 1.23 5.91 2.21
C GLN A 186 -0.22 6.06 1.74
N LEU A 187 -1.04 5.02 1.93
CA LEU A 187 -2.47 5.05 1.57
C LEU A 187 -3.25 6.07 2.41
N ARG A 188 -3.00 6.14 3.72
CA ARG A 188 -3.60 7.20 4.57
C ARG A 188 -3.21 8.60 4.12
N GLY A 189 -1.94 8.82 3.77
CA GLY A 189 -1.50 10.11 3.23
C GLY A 189 -2.16 10.46 1.90
N LEU A 190 -2.54 9.46 1.09
CA LEU A 190 -3.33 9.68 -0.12
C LEU A 190 -4.76 10.14 0.20
N ASP A 191 -5.42 9.51 1.17
CA ASP A 191 -6.77 9.85 1.61
C ASP A 191 -6.87 11.26 2.19
N GLU A 192 -5.86 11.66 2.96
CA GLU A 192 -5.75 13.02 3.51
C GLU A 192 -5.66 14.05 2.37
N ARG A 193 -4.86 13.78 1.33
CA ARG A 193 -4.75 14.66 0.15
C ARG A 193 -6.04 14.71 -0.65
N VAL A 194 -6.71 13.58 -0.83
CA VAL A 194 -8.03 13.53 -1.50
C VAL A 194 -9.03 14.40 -0.73
N THR A 195 -9.07 14.28 0.59
CA THR A 195 -9.97 15.05 1.46
C THR A 195 -9.71 16.55 1.36
N ASP A 196 -8.45 16.97 1.39
CA ASP A 196 -8.06 18.38 1.19
C ASP A 196 -8.49 18.90 -0.19
N LEU A 197 -8.25 18.13 -1.26
CA LEU A 197 -8.65 18.52 -2.61
C LEU A 197 -10.17 18.62 -2.78
N LEU A 198 -10.94 17.70 -2.17
CA LEU A 198 -12.40 17.77 -2.18
C LEU A 198 -12.91 19.03 -1.47
N SER A 199 -12.33 19.37 -0.31
CA SER A 199 -12.64 20.60 0.43
C SER A 199 -12.33 21.86 -0.40
N ARG A 200 -11.18 21.89 -1.07
CA ARG A 200 -10.80 22.98 -1.99
C ARG A 200 -11.74 23.08 -3.19
N ALA A 201 -12.15 21.95 -3.77
CA ALA A 201 -13.10 21.92 -4.86
C ALA A 201 -14.47 22.48 -4.44
N ASP A 202 -14.93 22.14 -3.23
CA ASP A 202 -16.15 22.70 -2.66
C ASP A 202 -16.05 24.20 -2.41
N HIS A 203 -14.93 24.66 -1.87
CA HIS A 203 -14.68 26.09 -1.68
C HIS A 203 -14.63 26.84 -3.02
N LEU A 204 -13.97 26.27 -4.03
CA LEU A 204 -13.88 26.84 -5.38
C LEU A 204 -15.27 26.96 -6.01
N MET A 205 -16.09 25.92 -5.93
CA MET A 205 -17.44 25.86 -6.52
C MET A 205 -18.43 26.83 -5.86
N ASN A 206 -18.38 26.93 -4.53
CA ASN A 206 -19.43 27.63 -3.77
C ASN A 206 -19.07 29.05 -3.36
N VAL A 207 -17.77 29.41 -3.34
CA VAL A 207 -17.31 30.72 -2.85
C VAL A 207 -16.49 31.44 -3.91
N VAL A 208 -15.38 30.85 -4.33
CA VAL A 208 -14.36 31.58 -5.11
C VAL A 208 -14.82 31.86 -6.53
N LEU A 209 -15.36 30.86 -7.26
CA LEU A 209 -15.85 31.07 -8.63
C LEU A 209 -17.04 32.03 -8.69
N PRO A 210 -18.09 31.90 -7.86
CA PRO A 210 -19.17 32.88 -7.82
C PRO A 210 -18.67 34.31 -7.56
N ALA A 211 -17.76 34.49 -6.59
CA ALA A 211 -17.19 35.80 -6.29
C ALA A 211 -16.36 36.37 -7.45
N ALA A 212 -15.52 35.53 -8.09
CA ALA A 212 -14.71 35.94 -9.24
C ALA A 212 -15.57 36.33 -10.45
N LEU A 213 -16.67 35.59 -10.69
CA LEU A 213 -17.61 35.90 -11.77
C LEU A 213 -18.41 37.18 -11.48
N ALA A 214 -18.86 37.40 -10.23
CA ALA A 214 -19.56 38.62 -9.83
C ALA A 214 -18.67 39.87 -9.89
N ALA A 215 -17.37 39.73 -9.61
CA ALA A 215 -16.39 40.81 -9.69
C ALA A 215 -15.92 41.13 -11.12
N ARG A 216 -16.35 40.36 -12.14
CA ARG A 216 -16.08 40.72 -13.53
C ARG A 216 -16.82 42.02 -13.86
N PRO A 217 -16.16 43.00 -14.50
CA PRO A 217 -16.83 44.23 -14.91
C PRO A 217 -17.99 43.87 -15.84
N GLN A 218 -19.22 44.06 -15.33
CA GLN A 218 -20.43 43.98 -16.12
C GLN A 218 -20.38 45.11 -17.15
N ARG A 219 -20.52 44.76 -18.42
CA ARG A 219 -20.76 45.74 -19.48
C ARG A 219 -22.16 46.30 -19.34
#